data_AF-B4FI44-F1
#
_entry.id   AF-B4FI44-F1
#
_cell.length_a   1.000
_cell.length_b   1.000
_cell.length_c   1.000
_cell.angle_alpha   90.00
_cell.angle_beta   90.00
_cell.angle_gamma   90.00
#
_symmetry.space_group_name_H-M   'P 1'
#
loop_
_entity.id
_entity.type
_entity.pdbx_description
1 polymer ?
#
loop_
_entity_poly.entity_id
_entity_poly.type
_entity_poly.pdbx_seq_one_letter_code
_entity_poly.pdbx_strand_id
1 'polypeptide(L)'
;MSFDQLLTIPEQDEWVYSDGKSTTCVAFILAMYKEAGIFTPFSESIQVTEFTIRDAYMLKIFEDNPARLPGWCNAGTDKLPFCQILGEYRMELPEYNTIEPYAKMNENCPSLPPTYKRPARC
;
A
#
# COMPACT_ATOMS: atom_id res chain seq x y z
N MET A 1 -16.60 25.40 1.55
CA MET A 1 -16.23 24.05 2.00
C MET A 1 -15.82 24.16 3.47
N SER A 2 -16.33 23.30 4.34
CA SER A 2 -15.83 23.22 5.72
C SER A 2 -14.47 22.49 5.76
N PHE A 3 -13.73 22.63 6.85
CA PHE A 3 -12.45 21.93 7.01
C PHE A 3 -12.63 20.41 6.98
N ASP A 4 -13.67 19.89 7.64
CA ASP A 4 -13.96 18.46 7.66
C ASP A 4 -14.29 17.92 6.27
N GLN A 5 -15.01 18.70 5.44
CA GLN A 5 -15.26 18.36 4.04
C GLN A 5 -13.97 18.36 3.20
N LEU A 6 -13.03 19.26 3.48
CA LEU A 6 -11.74 19.29 2.79
C LEU A 6 -10.94 18.01 3.03
N LEU A 7 -10.93 17.50 4.26
CA LEU A 7 -10.24 16.27 4.63
C LEU A 7 -10.84 15.00 4.00
N THR A 8 -12.05 15.07 3.43
CA THR A 8 -12.68 13.95 2.73
C THR A 8 -12.39 13.91 1.23
N ILE A 9 -11.67 14.90 0.70
CA ILE A 9 -11.29 14.92 -0.72
C ILE A 9 -10.08 14.01 -0.90
N PRO A 10 -10.15 13.00 -1.80
CA PRO A 10 -8.99 12.17 -2.08
C PRO A 10 -7.86 12.99 -2.69
N GLU A 11 -6.68 12.83 -2.10
CA GLU A 11 -5.41 13.33 -2.61
C GLU A 11 -5.21 12.83 -4.05
N GLN A 12 -4.68 13.69 -4.91
CA GLN A 12 -4.41 13.34 -6.31
C GLN A 12 -2.90 13.32 -6.57
N ASP A 13 -2.44 12.29 -7.25
CA ASP A 13 -1.01 12.07 -7.54
C ASP A 13 -0.36 13.24 -8.31
N GLU A 14 -1.16 13.99 -9.08
CA GLU A 14 -0.69 15.12 -9.90
C GLU A 14 -0.78 16.49 -9.22
N TRP A 15 -1.26 16.55 -7.97
CA TRP A 15 -1.32 17.83 -7.27
C TRP A 15 0.08 18.40 -6.99
N VAL A 16 0.18 19.72 -7.11
CA VAL A 16 1.38 20.50 -6.84
C VAL A 16 1.01 21.61 -5.87
N TYR A 17 1.67 21.64 -4.73
CA TYR A 17 1.47 22.62 -3.68
C TYR A 17 2.34 23.87 -3.90
N SER A 18 2.12 24.92 -3.11
CA SER A 18 2.87 26.17 -3.23
C SER A 18 4.38 26.02 -3.05
N ASP A 19 4.82 24.96 -2.38
CA ASP A 19 6.20 24.58 -2.13
C ASP A 19 6.69 23.41 -3.00
N GLY A 20 5.87 22.94 -3.95
CA GLY A 20 6.22 21.90 -4.91
C GLY A 20 5.40 20.61 -4.76
N LYS A 21 5.93 19.51 -5.32
CA LYS A 21 5.31 18.18 -5.14
C LYS A 21 5.62 17.66 -3.74
N SER A 22 4.60 17.13 -3.08
CA SER A 22 4.73 16.45 -1.79
C SER A 22 4.48 14.95 -1.97
N THR A 23 5.25 14.10 -1.30
CA THR A 23 5.04 12.65 -1.36
C THR A 23 5.48 11.99 -0.06
N THR A 24 4.71 11.01 0.39
CA THR A 24 5.09 10.14 1.52
C THR A 24 5.97 9.00 1.02
N CYS A 25 6.68 8.32 1.92
CA CYS A 25 7.58 7.22 1.56
C CYS A 25 6.86 6.10 0.79
N VAL A 26 5.62 5.78 1.18
CA VAL A 26 4.83 4.73 0.54
C VAL A 26 4.28 5.18 -0.82
N ALA A 27 3.76 6.41 -0.90
CA ALA A 27 3.25 6.97 -2.15
C ALA A 27 4.35 7.03 -3.22
N PHE A 28 5.58 7.38 -2.83
CA PHE A 28 6.72 7.39 -3.74
C PHE A 28 7.02 6.01 -4.36
N ILE A 29 7.07 4.95 -3.54
CA ILE A 29 7.31 3.58 -4.03
C ILE A 29 6.16 3.10 -4.91
N LEU A 30 4.92 3.36 -4.49
CA LEU A 30 3.76 2.94 -5.26
C LEU A 30 3.60 3.72 -6.57
N ALA A 31 4.04 4.97 -6.64
CA ALA A 31 4.11 5.72 -7.89
C ALA A 31 5.06 5.03 -8.87
N MET A 32 6.22 4.55 -8.42
CA MET A 32 7.12 3.75 -9.26
C MET A 32 6.47 2.45 -9.74
N TYR A 33 5.69 1.77 -8.89
CA TYR A 33 4.96 0.56 -9.27
C TYR A 33 3.87 0.86 -10.30
N LYS A 34 3.19 1.99 -10.15
CA LYS A 34 2.19 2.50 -11.09
C LYS A 34 2.79 2.74 -12.47
N GLU A 35 3.91 3.44 -12.54
CA GLU A 35 4.66 3.67 -13.79
C GLU A 35 5.21 2.37 -14.40
N ALA A 36 5.56 1.38 -13.56
CA ALA A 36 5.95 0.05 -14.02
C ALA A 36 4.77 -0.81 -14.53
N GLY A 37 3.54 -0.29 -14.47
CA GLY A 37 2.35 -0.95 -14.98
C GLY A 37 1.71 -1.97 -14.03
N ILE A 38 2.18 -2.08 -12.78
CA ILE A 38 1.67 -3.04 -11.78
C ILE A 38 0.18 -2.86 -11.52
N PHE A 39 -0.32 -1.63 -11.60
CA PHE A 39 -1.72 -1.30 -11.34
C PHE A 39 -2.63 -1.40 -12.56
N THR A 40 -2.15 -1.90 -13.70
CA THR A 40 -2.99 -2.07 -14.91
C THR A 40 -4.13 -3.06 -14.63
N PRO A 41 -5.38 -2.79 -15.04
CA PRO A 41 -5.85 -1.67 -15.87
C PRO A 41 -6.30 -0.41 -15.09
N PHE A 42 -6.09 -0.38 -13.78
CA PHE A 42 -6.60 0.64 -12.88
C PHE A 42 -5.66 1.84 -12.68
N SER A 43 -4.53 1.91 -13.39
CA SER A 43 -3.52 2.98 -13.23
C SER A 43 -4.13 4.38 -13.21
N GLU A 44 -5.02 4.71 -14.16
CA GLU A 44 -5.66 6.04 -14.21
C GLU A 44 -6.65 6.31 -13.06
N SER A 45 -7.14 5.27 -12.40
CA SER A 45 -8.18 5.34 -11.37
C SER A 45 -7.65 5.20 -9.94
N ILE A 46 -6.40 4.81 -9.76
CA ILE A 46 -5.77 4.65 -8.45
C ILE A 46 -4.96 5.90 -8.17
N GLN A 47 -5.21 6.57 -7.04
CA GLN A 47 -4.36 7.62 -6.50
C GLN A 47 -3.46 6.99 -5.43
N VAL A 48 -2.17 6.79 -5.74
CA VAL A 48 -1.25 6.12 -4.80
C VAL A 48 -0.92 7.00 -3.59
N THR A 49 -1.17 8.29 -3.70
CA THR A 49 -1.13 9.26 -2.60
C THR A 49 -2.14 8.98 -1.48
N GLU A 50 -3.21 8.25 -1.75
CA GLU A 50 -4.21 7.81 -0.75
C GLU A 50 -3.78 6.56 0.05
N PHE A 51 -2.63 5.96 -0.26
CA PHE A 51 -2.21 4.70 0.36
C PHE A 51 -1.47 4.93 1.66
N THR A 52 -1.81 4.12 2.66
CA THR A 52 -0.98 3.95 3.86
C THR A 52 0.03 2.81 3.68
N ILE A 53 1.00 2.71 4.59
CA ILE A 53 1.95 1.58 4.64
C ILE A 53 1.21 0.24 4.73
N ARG A 54 0.09 0.21 5.46
CA ARG A 54 -0.74 -0.99 5.57
C ARG A 54 -1.32 -1.40 4.23
N ASP A 55 -1.88 -0.45 3.50
CA ASP A 55 -2.50 -0.73 2.21
C ASP A 55 -1.47 -1.25 1.21
N ALA A 56 -0.25 -0.71 1.24
CA ALA A 56 0.82 -1.11 0.34
C ALA A 56 1.26 -2.58 0.53
N TYR A 57 1.43 -3.04 1.77
CA TYR A 57 1.84 -4.44 1.99
C TYR A 57 0.66 -5.43 1.80
N MET A 58 -0.59 -4.95 1.90
CA MET A 58 -1.79 -5.76 1.66
C MET A 58 -2.03 -6.02 0.18
N LEU A 59 -1.47 -5.21 -0.72
CA LEU A 59 -1.59 -5.41 -2.17
C LEU A 59 -1.11 -6.79 -2.59
N LYS A 60 -1.95 -7.50 -3.34
CA LYS A 60 -1.68 -8.82 -3.87
C LYS A 60 -0.83 -8.76 -5.14
N ILE A 61 0.38 -8.23 -5.00
CA ILE A 61 1.34 -8.01 -6.10
C ILE A 61 2.70 -8.65 -5.84
N PHE A 62 2.88 -9.25 -4.66
CA PHE A 62 4.14 -9.87 -4.25
C PHE A 62 4.14 -11.36 -4.55
N GLU A 63 5.33 -11.91 -4.83
CA GLU A 63 5.51 -13.34 -5.05
C GLU A 63 5.22 -14.11 -3.75
N ASP A 64 4.22 -14.99 -3.79
CA ASP A 64 3.79 -15.82 -2.67
C ASP A 64 4.18 -17.30 -2.85
N ASN A 65 4.73 -17.69 -4.01
CA ASN A 65 5.22 -19.04 -4.23
C ASN A 65 6.59 -19.25 -3.58
N PRO A 66 6.70 -20.06 -2.53
CA PRO A 66 7.96 -20.27 -1.81
C PRO A 66 9.06 -20.87 -2.70
N ALA A 67 8.70 -21.59 -3.78
CA ALA A 67 9.66 -22.17 -4.70
C ALA A 67 10.39 -21.11 -5.56
N ARG A 68 9.86 -19.88 -5.64
CA ARG A 68 10.47 -18.77 -6.37
C ARG A 68 11.18 -17.77 -5.44
N LEU A 69 11.03 -17.93 -4.14
CA LEU A 69 11.73 -17.11 -3.15
C LEU A 69 13.19 -17.58 -3.00
N PRO A 70 14.11 -16.68 -2.60
CA PRO A 70 15.50 -17.07 -2.33
C PRO A 70 15.59 -18.17 -1.27
N GLY A 71 16.52 -19.12 -1.40
CA GLY A 71 16.62 -20.25 -0.46
C GLY A 71 16.92 -19.89 1.00
N TRP A 72 17.45 -18.69 1.26
CA TRP A 72 17.61 -18.16 2.63
C TRP A 72 16.29 -17.70 3.24
N CYS A 73 15.32 -17.33 2.40
CA CYS A 73 14.00 -16.89 2.82
C CYS A 73 13.24 -18.09 3.37
N ASN A 74 12.70 -17.96 4.57
CA ASN A 74 11.94 -19.02 5.24
C ASN A 74 12.71 -20.33 5.48
N ALA A 75 14.05 -20.26 5.59
CA ALA A 75 14.89 -21.42 5.92
C ALA A 75 14.77 -21.90 7.38
N GLY A 76 14.17 -21.09 8.27
CA GLY A 76 13.98 -21.42 9.69
C GLY A 76 12.63 -22.06 10.03
N THR A 77 12.39 -22.30 11.32
CA THR A 77 11.13 -22.86 11.85
C THR A 77 9.98 -21.85 11.78
N ASP A 78 10.28 -20.57 12.01
CA ASP A 78 9.29 -19.50 12.05
C ASP A 78 9.17 -18.85 10.66
N LYS A 79 8.40 -19.46 9.78
CA LYS A 79 8.21 -18.99 8.40
C LYS A 79 7.29 -17.76 8.36
N LEU A 80 7.64 -16.79 7.52
CA LEU A 80 6.78 -15.64 7.17
C LEU A 80 6.25 -15.82 5.75
N PRO A 81 5.11 -15.21 5.40
CA PRO A 81 4.62 -15.23 4.01
C PRO A 81 5.48 -14.36 3.06
N PHE A 82 6.53 -13.70 3.57
CA PHE A 82 7.44 -12.84 2.83
C PHE A 82 8.88 -12.99 3.33
N CYS A 83 9.82 -12.43 2.56
CA CYS A 83 11.24 -12.37 2.94
C CYS A 83 11.55 -11.04 3.61
N GLN A 84 11.84 -11.05 4.91
CA GLN A 84 12.37 -9.87 5.58
C GLN A 84 13.87 -9.74 5.26
N ILE A 85 14.23 -8.75 4.46
CA ILE A 85 15.60 -8.57 3.94
C ILE A 85 16.50 -7.87 4.98
N LEU A 86 15.94 -6.98 5.80
CA LEU A 86 16.67 -6.14 6.76
C LEU A 86 15.88 -6.00 8.07
N GLY A 87 16.55 -5.49 9.11
CA GLY A 87 15.97 -5.18 10.41
C GLY A 87 16.31 -6.22 11.48
N GLU A 88 16.45 -5.76 12.71
CA GLU A 88 16.75 -6.60 13.88
C GLU A 88 15.51 -7.32 14.42
N TYR A 89 14.34 -6.68 14.27
CA TYR A 89 13.07 -7.20 14.77
C TYR A 89 12.31 -7.92 13.67
N ARG A 90 11.73 -9.06 14.01
CA ARG A 90 10.79 -9.78 13.14
C ARG A 90 9.51 -8.96 13.01
N MET A 91 9.18 -8.59 11.78
CA MET A 91 7.95 -7.86 11.48
C MET A 91 6.81 -8.84 11.20
N GLU A 92 5.65 -8.56 11.76
CA GLU A 92 4.39 -9.20 11.38
C GLU A 92 3.57 -8.20 10.57
N LEU A 93 3.10 -8.63 9.40
CA LEU A 93 2.30 -7.81 8.48
C LEU A 93 0.92 -8.47 8.32
N PRO A 94 -0.06 -8.11 9.16
CA PRO A 94 -1.39 -8.71 9.11
C PRO A 94 -2.06 -8.43 7.76
N GLU A 95 -2.59 -9.47 7.11
CA GLU A 95 -3.24 -9.38 5.79
C GLU A 95 -2.29 -9.10 4.62
N TYR A 96 -1.01 -9.41 4.78
CA TYR A 96 -0.02 -9.34 3.70
C TYR A 96 -0.45 -10.05 2.42
N ASN A 97 -0.33 -9.36 1.28
CA ASN A 97 -0.56 -9.90 -0.06
C ASN A 97 -1.96 -10.51 -0.27
N THR A 98 -3.01 -9.84 0.24
CA THR A 98 -4.39 -10.36 0.23
C THR A 98 -5.37 -9.59 -0.66
N ILE A 99 -5.12 -8.32 -0.94
CA ILE A 99 -6.04 -7.43 -1.67
C ILE A 99 -5.59 -7.26 -3.12
N GLU A 100 -6.41 -7.77 -4.05
CA GLU A 100 -6.25 -7.48 -5.48
C GLU A 100 -6.48 -5.99 -5.75
N PRO A 101 -5.64 -5.32 -6.57
CA PRO A 101 -5.89 -3.94 -6.96
C PRO A 101 -7.26 -3.75 -7.62
N TYR A 102 -7.94 -2.65 -7.30
CA TYR A 102 -9.24 -2.28 -7.88
C TYR A 102 -9.35 -0.77 -8.13
N ALA A 103 -10.31 -0.36 -8.96
CA ALA A 103 -10.49 1.05 -9.30
C ALA A 103 -10.87 1.90 -8.07
N LYS A 104 -10.31 3.11 -7.96
CA LYS A 104 -10.54 4.05 -6.84
C LYS A 104 -10.23 3.47 -5.47
N MET A 105 -9.25 2.58 -5.41
CA MET A 105 -8.81 1.95 -4.18
C MET A 105 -8.35 2.99 -3.15
N ASN A 106 -8.73 2.78 -1.90
CA ASN A 106 -8.37 3.58 -0.71
C ASN A 106 -8.96 5.00 -0.59
N GLU A 107 -9.52 5.58 -1.65
CA GLU A 107 -10.11 6.94 -1.63
C GLU A 107 -11.25 7.15 -0.61
N ASN A 108 -11.83 6.07 -0.08
CA ASN A 108 -12.94 6.10 0.88
C ASN A 108 -12.65 5.25 2.13
N CYS A 109 -11.37 4.95 2.39
CA CYS A 109 -10.97 4.02 3.42
C CYS A 109 -10.42 4.72 4.66
N PRO A 110 -11.10 4.62 5.81
CA PRO A 110 -10.67 5.31 7.01
C PRO A 110 -9.44 4.65 7.62
N SER A 111 -8.48 5.47 8.05
CA SER A 111 -7.37 5.04 8.92
C SER A 111 -7.47 5.76 10.27
N LEU A 112 -8.51 5.41 11.03
CA LEU A 112 -8.87 6.13 12.25
C LEU A 112 -8.49 5.37 13.52
N PRO A 113 -7.90 6.06 14.52
CA PRO A 113 -7.69 5.48 15.84
C PRO A 113 -9.02 5.15 16.53
N PRO A 114 -9.02 4.28 17.56
CA PRO A 114 -7.85 3.59 18.10
C PRO A 114 -7.51 2.27 17.41
N THR A 115 -8.45 1.70 16.65
CA THR A 115 -8.32 0.33 16.13
C THR A 115 -7.82 0.24 14.69
N TYR A 116 -7.83 1.35 13.94
CA TYR A 116 -7.37 1.40 12.54
C TYR A 116 -7.95 0.27 11.68
N LYS A 117 -9.25 -0.03 11.87
CA LYS A 117 -9.91 -1.13 11.16
C LYS A 117 -10.18 -0.72 9.72
N ARG A 118 -9.80 -1.58 8.78
CA ARG A 118 -10.20 -1.47 7.38
C ARG A 118 -11.59 -2.06 7.20
N PRO A 119 -12.64 -1.28 6.85
CA PRO A 119 -14.00 -1.78 6.66
C PRO A 119 -14.10 -2.69 5.43
N ALA A 120 -15.14 -3.52 5.35
CA ALA A 120 -15.40 -4.28 4.12
C ALA A 120 -15.70 -3.35 2.94
N ARG A 121 -15.15 -3.65 1.75
CA ARG A 121 -15.18 -2.81 0.53
C ARG A 121 -14.21 -1.62 0.56
N CYS A 122 -13.48 -1.50 1.66
CA CYS A 122 -12.03 -1.39 1.60
C CYS A 122 -11.47 -2.84 1.58
#